data_AF-A0A0G1K3H0-F1
#
_entry.id   AF-A0A0G1K3H0-F1
#
_cell.length_a   1.000
_cell.length_b   1.000
_cell.length_c   1.000
_cell.angle_alpha   90.00
_cell.angle_beta   90.00
_cell.angle_gamma   90.00
#
_symmetry.space_group_name_H-M   'P 1'
#
loop_
_entity.id
_entity.type
_entity.pdbx_description
1 polymer ?
#
loop_
_entity_poly.entity_id
_entity_poly.type
_entity_poly.pdbx_seq_one_letter_code
_entity_poly.pdbx_strand_id
1 'polypeptide(L)'
;MPSTINIDHCPKCGSALNEPNTTPTGKKMQSCSAGKWNPETRTTEGCNYIKWLIPDPEPLEEKCPKCGSPLVLAVTRFGKKLKKCSTAGWDKEARQATGCDYIEWINGTSESLPDEPCPKCNSPLVLYTTANGKRMKKCSTAGWDKEARKATGCDYVEWLNN
;
A
#
# COMPACT_ATOMS: atom_id res chain seq x y z
N MET A 1 3.88 -30.23 18.59
CA MET A 1 5.17 -29.50 18.53
C MET A 1 5.07 -28.53 17.37
N PRO A 2 5.06 -27.20 17.58
CA PRO A 2 4.96 -26.27 16.46
C PRO A 2 6.29 -26.25 15.72
N SER A 3 6.27 -26.68 14.47
CA SER A 3 7.43 -26.74 13.58
C SER A 3 8.03 -25.35 13.41
N THR A 4 9.30 -25.19 13.79
CA THR A 4 10.11 -24.00 13.51
C THR A 4 10.18 -23.80 12.00
N ILE A 5 9.36 -22.90 11.45
CA ILE A 5 9.53 -22.44 10.08
C ILE A 5 10.89 -21.75 10.06
N ASN A 6 11.88 -22.33 9.37
CA ASN A 6 13.17 -21.69 9.13
C ASN A 6 12.94 -20.49 8.20
N ILE A 7 12.63 -19.34 8.81
CA ILE A 7 12.33 -18.03 8.19
C ILE A 7 13.49 -17.50 7.33
N ASP A 8 14.66 -18.13 7.46
CA ASP A 8 15.93 -17.76 6.83
C ASP A 8 16.19 -18.44 5.48
N HIS A 9 15.39 -19.44 5.10
CA HIS A 9 15.56 -20.19 3.86
C HIS A 9 14.50 -19.84 2.81
N CYS A 10 14.92 -19.83 1.54
CA CYS A 10 14.06 -19.56 0.40
C CYS A 10 13.05 -20.70 0.17
N PRO A 11 11.73 -20.44 0.16
CA PRO A 11 10.71 -21.47 -0.06
C PRO A 11 10.65 -21.99 -1.51
N LYS A 12 11.34 -21.34 -2.46
CA LYS A 12 11.39 -21.79 -3.86
C LYS A 12 12.54 -22.75 -4.16
N CYS A 13 13.73 -22.48 -3.63
CA CYS A 13 14.95 -23.23 -3.97
C CYS A 13 15.71 -23.78 -2.75
N GLY A 14 15.26 -23.51 -1.52
CA GLY A 14 15.89 -23.97 -0.30
C GLY A 14 17.19 -23.26 0.09
N SER A 15 17.72 -22.36 -0.75
CA SER A 15 18.94 -21.60 -0.43
C SER A 15 18.70 -20.53 0.65
N ALA A 16 19.75 -20.12 1.37
CA ALA A 16 19.65 -19.04 2.36
C ALA A 16 19.20 -17.71 1.74
N LEU A 17 18.53 -16.86 2.53
CA LEU A 17 18.21 -15.49 2.13
C LEU A 17 19.40 -14.57 2.42
N ASN A 18 19.58 -13.56 1.56
CA ASN A 18 20.56 -12.50 1.80
C ASN A 18 20.09 -11.57 2.94
N GLU A 19 21.02 -10.73 3.41
CA GLU A 19 20.73 -9.69 4.39
C GLU A 19 19.63 -8.73 3.89
N PRO A 20 18.80 -8.18 4.79
CA PRO A 20 17.78 -7.21 4.44
C PRO A 20 18.36 -5.96 3.76
N ASN A 21 17.98 -5.72 2.50
CA ASN A 21 18.34 -4.51 1.77
C ASN A 21 17.13 -3.57 1.62
N THR A 22 17.41 -2.26 1.58
CA THR A 22 16.39 -1.21 1.40
C THR A 22 16.35 -0.77 -0.06
N THR A 23 15.16 -0.76 -0.66
CA THR A 23 14.95 -0.21 -2.01
C THR A 23 15.03 1.33 -2.01
N PRO A 24 15.22 1.98 -3.16
CA PRO A 24 15.12 3.45 -3.26
C PRO A 24 13.79 4.01 -2.73
N THR A 25 12.72 3.19 -2.75
CA THR A 25 11.41 3.54 -2.21
C THR A 25 11.28 3.36 -0.68
N GLY A 26 12.38 3.06 0.02
CA GLY A 26 12.40 2.87 1.48
C GLY A 26 11.88 1.51 1.97
N LYS A 27 11.42 0.64 1.08
CA LYS A 27 10.92 -0.71 1.44
C LYS A 27 12.07 -1.68 1.67
N LYS A 28 12.02 -2.44 2.77
CA LYS A 28 12.98 -3.49 3.11
C LYS A 28 12.60 -4.82 2.45
N MET A 29 13.58 -5.51 1.88
CA MET A 29 13.41 -6.84 1.28
C MET A 29 14.62 -7.73 1.58
N GLN A 30 14.43 -9.04 1.48
CA GLN A 30 15.50 -10.04 1.43
C GLN A 30 15.39 -10.80 0.11
N SER A 31 16.45 -10.81 -0.68
CA SER A 31 16.53 -11.62 -1.89
C SER A 31 17.09 -13.01 -1.59
N CYS A 32 16.82 -13.97 -2.46
CA CYS A 32 17.45 -15.28 -2.38
C CYS A 32 18.95 -15.22 -2.73
N SER A 33 19.82 -15.90 -1.97
CA SER A 33 21.27 -15.96 -2.22
C SER A 33 21.63 -16.58 -3.58
N ALA A 34 20.85 -17.58 -4.03
CA ALA A 34 21.00 -18.18 -5.36
C ALA A 34 20.52 -17.32 -6.53
N GLY A 35 19.93 -16.14 -6.26
CA GLY A 35 19.48 -15.20 -7.29
C GLY A 35 20.42 -14.01 -7.39
N LYS A 36 20.92 -13.73 -8.59
CA LYS A 36 21.73 -12.52 -8.86
C LYS A 36 20.94 -11.57 -9.76
N TRP A 37 20.77 -10.33 -9.30
CA TRP A 37 20.13 -9.28 -10.10
C TRP A 37 21.12 -8.74 -11.11
N ASN A 38 20.78 -8.81 -12.40
CA ASN A 38 21.54 -8.20 -13.48
C ASN A 38 20.93 -6.83 -13.83
N PRO A 39 21.64 -5.71 -13.58
CA PRO A 39 21.12 -4.36 -13.82
C PRO A 39 20.97 -4.02 -15.32
N GLU A 40 21.77 -4.64 -16.20
CA GLU A 40 21.75 -4.36 -17.64
C GLU A 40 20.51 -4.95 -18.30
N THR A 41 20.19 -6.21 -17.97
CA THR A 41 19.02 -6.91 -18.51
C THR A 41 17.76 -6.68 -17.69
N ARG A 42 17.89 -6.09 -16.48
CA ARG A 42 16.82 -5.92 -15.49
C ARG A 42 16.11 -7.24 -15.17
N THR A 43 16.86 -8.34 -15.17
CA THR A 43 16.36 -9.68 -14.84
C THR A 43 17.21 -10.32 -13.75
N THR A 44 16.64 -11.30 -13.06
CA THR A 44 17.35 -12.11 -12.06
C THR A 44 17.80 -13.41 -12.70
N GLU A 45 19.10 -13.66 -12.68
CA GLU A 45 19.67 -14.95 -13.05
C GLU A 45 19.62 -15.88 -11.83
N GLY A 46 19.01 -17.06 -12.00
CA GLY A 46 18.77 -18.00 -10.90
C GLY A 46 17.43 -17.82 -10.22
N CYS A 47 17.41 -17.80 -8.88
CA CYS A 47 16.16 -17.76 -8.12
C CYS A 47 15.61 -16.34 -7.94
N ASN A 48 14.42 -16.06 -8.49
CA ASN A 48 13.76 -14.75 -8.42
C ASN A 48 12.93 -14.52 -7.14
N TYR A 49 13.21 -15.27 -6.06
CA TYR A 49 12.45 -15.12 -4.82
C TYR A 49 12.88 -13.86 -4.05
N ILE A 50 11.89 -13.06 -3.66
CA ILE A 50 12.06 -11.86 -2.84
C ILE A 50 11.04 -11.93 -1.69
N LYS A 51 11.55 -11.80 -0.47
CA LYS A 51 10.76 -11.68 0.75
C LYS A 51 10.69 -10.22 1.15
N TRP A 52 9.48 -9.66 1.15
CA TRP A 52 9.25 -8.28 1.58
C TRP A 52 9.07 -8.23 3.09
N LEU A 53 9.84 -7.36 3.76
CA LEU A 53 9.71 -7.10 5.19
C LEU A 53 8.75 -5.92 5.35
N ILE A 54 7.57 -6.20 5.91
CA ILE A 54 6.56 -5.19 6.19
C ILE A 54 6.94 -4.53 7.52
N PRO A 55 6.91 -3.19 7.63
CA PRO A 55 7.17 -2.52 8.90
C PRO A 55 6.13 -2.92 9.95
N ASP A 56 6.56 -3.01 11.20
CA ASP A 56 5.66 -3.24 12.32
C ASP A 56 4.61 -2.13 12.43
N PRO A 57 3.38 -2.47 12.84
CA PRO A 57 2.31 -1.50 12.98
C PRO A 57 2.58 -0.54 14.16
N GLU A 58 2.34 0.74 13.94
CA GLU A 58 2.54 1.78 14.96
C GLU A 58 1.25 1.94 15.79
N PRO A 59 1.31 1.97 17.14
CA PRO A 59 0.12 2.18 17.97
C PRO A 59 -0.45 3.59 17.77
N LEU A 60 -1.78 3.69 17.74
CA LEU A 60 -2.51 4.96 17.71
C LEU A 60 -3.24 5.17 19.05
N GLU A 61 -3.48 6.44 19.40
CA GLU A 61 -4.23 6.82 20.60
C GLU A 61 -5.75 6.63 20.43
N GLU A 62 -6.21 6.41 19.20
CA GLU A 62 -7.61 6.17 18.87
C GLU A 62 -8.04 4.75 19.25
N LYS A 63 -9.27 4.62 19.79
CA LYS A 63 -9.87 3.33 20.13
C LYS A 63 -10.73 2.80 18.99
N CYS A 64 -10.79 1.48 18.86
CA CYS A 64 -11.62 0.80 17.89
C CYS A 64 -13.11 1.01 18.23
N PRO A 65 -13.94 1.48 17.29
CA PRO A 65 -15.36 1.73 17.55
C PRO A 65 -16.18 0.45 17.75
N LYS A 66 -15.66 -0.73 17.38
CA LYS A 66 -16.35 -2.02 17.53
C LYS A 66 -16.08 -2.70 18.87
N CYS A 67 -14.86 -2.60 19.42
CA CYS A 67 -14.44 -3.39 20.59
C CYS A 67 -13.71 -2.57 21.66
N GLY A 68 -13.42 -1.29 21.44
CA GLY A 68 -12.75 -0.42 22.41
C GLY A 68 -11.23 -0.63 22.56
N SER A 69 -10.66 -1.67 21.95
CA SER A 69 -9.20 -1.90 21.91
C SER A 69 -8.47 -0.82 21.09
N PRO A 70 -7.18 -0.54 21.35
CA PRO A 70 -6.44 0.50 20.61
C PRO A 70 -6.34 0.17 19.12
N LEU A 71 -6.37 1.19 18.28
CA LEU A 71 -6.07 1.09 16.85
C LEU A 71 -4.56 1.11 16.63
N VAL A 72 -4.15 0.52 15.51
CA VAL A 72 -2.77 0.55 15.05
C VAL A 72 -2.73 0.96 13.59
N LEU A 73 -1.75 1.80 13.25
CA LEU A 73 -1.42 2.17 11.89
C LEU A 73 -0.57 1.07 11.26
N ALA A 74 -1.14 0.38 10.27
CA ALA A 74 -0.45 -0.68 9.55
C ALA A 74 -0.24 -0.29 8.08
N VAL A 75 0.84 -0.80 7.49
CA VAL A 75 1.15 -0.64 6.08
C VAL A 75 1.07 -2.01 5.41
N THR A 76 0.35 -2.09 4.29
CA THR A 76 0.31 -3.32 3.48
C THR A 76 1.61 -3.53 2.72
N ARG A 77 1.85 -4.74 2.20
CA ARG A 77 2.97 -5.02 1.27
C ARG A 77 3.07 -4.05 0.08
N PHE A 78 1.93 -3.52 -0.34
CA PHE A 78 1.85 -2.58 -1.47
C PHE A 78 2.14 -1.13 -1.06
N GLY A 79 2.29 -0.84 0.23
CA GLY A 79 2.54 0.51 0.76
C GLY A 79 1.27 1.29 1.10
N LYS A 80 0.08 0.69 1.00
CA LYS A 80 -1.16 1.34 1.43
C LYS A 80 -1.23 1.36 2.96
N LYS A 81 -1.55 2.51 3.54
CA LYS A 81 -1.75 2.71 4.97
C LYS A 81 -3.21 2.40 5.35
N LEU A 82 -3.40 1.74 6.49
CA LEU A 82 -4.70 1.49 7.08
C LEU A 82 -4.63 1.58 8.60
N LYS A 83 -5.74 1.97 9.24
CA LYS A 83 -5.93 1.76 10.67
C LYS A 83 -6.62 0.41 10.84
N LYS A 84 -6.08 -0.46 11.68
CA LYS A 84 -6.75 -1.71 12.06
C LYS A 84 -6.83 -1.82 13.56
N CYS A 85 -7.75 -2.65 14.05
CA CYS A 85 -7.76 -2.98 15.47
C CYS A 85 -6.47 -3.73 15.86
N SER A 86 -5.93 -3.45 17.04
CA SER A 86 -4.81 -4.21 17.62
C SER A 86 -5.10 -5.71 17.75
N THR A 87 -6.36 -6.09 17.97
CA THR A 87 -6.78 -7.49 18.06
C THR A 87 -7.08 -8.13 16.69
N ALA A 88 -6.92 -7.38 15.59
CA ALA A 88 -7.17 -7.89 14.25
C ALA A 88 -6.05 -8.83 13.80
N GLY A 89 -6.37 -10.12 13.70
CA GLY A 89 -5.53 -11.19 13.20
C GLY A 89 -6.05 -11.78 11.90
N TRP A 90 -5.15 -12.47 11.18
CA TRP A 90 -5.51 -13.27 10.01
C TRP A 90 -4.95 -14.66 10.19
N ASP A 91 -5.83 -15.65 10.26
CA ASP A 91 -5.44 -17.05 10.25
C ASP A 91 -5.19 -17.50 8.80
N LYS A 92 -3.95 -17.90 8.51
CA LYS A 92 -3.55 -18.30 7.15
C LYS A 92 -4.13 -19.67 6.76
N GLU A 93 -4.31 -20.58 7.71
CA GLU A 93 -4.77 -21.95 7.48
C GLU A 93 -6.28 -21.99 7.27
N ALA A 94 -7.03 -21.33 8.15
CA ALA A 94 -8.48 -21.19 8.03
C ALA A 94 -8.89 -20.13 6.98
N ARG A 95 -7.95 -19.27 6.55
CA ARG A 95 -8.21 -18.11 5.66
C ARG A 95 -9.34 -17.23 6.18
N GLN A 96 -9.37 -17.03 7.49
CA GLN A 96 -10.39 -16.28 8.20
C GLN A 96 -9.76 -15.15 9.02
N ALA A 97 -10.51 -14.07 9.17
CA ALA A 97 -10.14 -13.01 10.10
C ALA A 97 -10.43 -13.48 11.52
N THR A 98 -9.43 -13.34 12.40
CA THR A 98 -9.54 -13.69 13.81
C THR A 98 -9.54 -12.41 14.64
N GLY A 99 -10.42 -12.32 15.64
CA GLY A 99 -10.55 -11.12 16.47
C GLY A 99 -11.43 -10.04 15.84
N CYS A 100 -11.08 -8.77 16.05
CA CYS A 100 -11.86 -7.65 15.53
C CYS A 100 -11.56 -7.42 14.04
N ASP A 101 -12.61 -7.31 13.23
CA ASP A 101 -12.56 -7.11 11.78
C ASP A 101 -12.46 -5.62 11.37
N TYR A 102 -12.30 -4.72 12.34
CA TYR A 102 -12.25 -3.28 12.07
C TYR A 102 -11.00 -2.90 11.27
N ILE A 103 -11.24 -2.39 10.05
CA ILE A 103 -10.23 -1.88 9.12
C ILE A 103 -10.75 -0.58 8.52
N GLU A 104 -9.97 0.48 8.61
CA GLU A 104 -10.21 1.76 7.98
C GLU A 104 -9.04 2.11 7.05
N TRP A 105 -9.34 2.32 5.77
CA TRP A 105 -8.32 2.67 4.78
C TRP A 105 -8.06 4.17 4.80
N ILE A 106 -6.79 4.54 4.91
CA ILE A 106 -6.37 5.94 4.79
C ILE A 106 -6.26 6.27 3.30
N ASN A 107 -7.28 6.95 2.78
CA ASN A 107 -7.31 7.43 1.39
C ASN A 107 -6.70 8.84 1.29
N GLY A 108 -6.54 9.33 0.06
CA GLY A 108 -6.14 10.71 -0.16
C GLY A 108 -7.25 11.70 0.21
N THR A 109 -6.85 12.92 0.56
CA THR A 109 -7.78 14.02 0.86
C THR A 109 -8.07 14.84 -0.40
N SER A 110 -9.29 15.37 -0.51
CA SER A 110 -9.71 16.25 -1.60
C SER A 110 -10.19 17.58 -1.03
N GLU A 111 -9.63 18.67 -1.55
CA GLU A 111 -9.97 20.04 -1.20
C GLU A 111 -10.51 20.74 -2.46
N SER A 112 -11.70 21.34 -2.38
CA SER A 112 -12.31 22.06 -3.49
C SER A 112 -11.63 23.41 -3.71
N LEU A 113 -11.27 23.72 -4.95
CA LEU A 113 -10.71 25.00 -5.37
C LEU A 113 -11.72 25.72 -6.29
N PRO A 114 -12.65 26.51 -5.73
CA PRO A 114 -13.68 27.19 -6.53
C PRO A 114 -13.11 28.30 -7.42
N ASP A 115 -11.98 28.89 -7.05
CA ASP A 115 -11.38 30.03 -7.77
C ASP A 115 -10.58 29.64 -9.03
N GLU A 116 -10.29 28.35 -9.22
CA GLU A 116 -9.56 27.85 -10.38
C GLU A 116 -10.48 27.03 -11.31
N PRO A 117 -10.92 27.59 -12.45
CA PRO A 117 -11.73 26.86 -13.41
C PRO A 117 -10.88 25.85 -14.21
N CYS A 118 -11.47 24.71 -14.53
CA CYS A 118 -10.85 23.69 -15.37
C CYS A 118 -10.70 24.19 -16.82
N PRO A 119 -9.52 24.07 -17.46
CA PRO A 119 -9.30 24.56 -18.82
C PRO A 119 -10.06 23.79 -19.91
N LYS A 120 -10.61 22.61 -19.61
CA LYS A 120 -11.38 21.79 -20.57
C LYS A 120 -12.89 22.03 -20.51
N CYS A 121 -13.44 22.31 -19.33
CA CYS A 121 -14.90 22.33 -19.11
C CYS A 121 -15.39 23.45 -18.19
N ASN A 122 -14.50 24.34 -17.77
CA ASN A 122 -14.77 25.51 -16.91
C ASN A 122 -15.39 25.21 -15.53
N SER A 123 -15.51 23.93 -15.15
CA SER A 123 -15.95 23.50 -13.82
C SER A 123 -14.84 23.68 -12.77
N PRO A 124 -15.15 23.86 -11.48
CA PRO A 124 -14.14 24.10 -10.45
C PRO A 124 -13.16 22.93 -10.33
N LEU A 125 -11.90 23.22 -10.04
CA LEU A 125 -10.88 22.22 -9.78
C LEU A 125 -10.94 21.71 -8.34
N VAL A 126 -10.40 20.52 -8.13
CA VAL A 126 -10.24 19.88 -6.82
C VAL A 126 -8.78 19.52 -6.67
N LEU A 127 -8.16 20.02 -5.60
CA LEU A 127 -6.85 19.59 -5.17
C LEU A 127 -6.99 18.25 -4.46
N TYR A 128 -6.39 17.21 -5.03
CA TYR A 128 -6.33 15.89 -4.43
C TYR A 128 -4.92 15.58 -3.96
N THR A 129 -4.77 15.28 -2.67
CA THR A 129 -3.52 14.84 -2.07
C THR A 129 -3.59 13.34 -1.83
N THR A 130 -2.74 12.58 -2.52
CA THR A 130 -2.65 11.12 -2.35
C THR A 130 -2.15 10.76 -0.95
N ALA A 131 -2.41 9.52 -0.50
CA ALA A 131 -1.88 9.00 0.77
C ALA A 131 -0.34 9.02 0.90
N ASN A 132 0.37 9.12 -0.24
CA ASN A 132 1.82 9.24 -0.30
C ASN A 132 2.31 10.70 -0.40
N GLY A 133 1.41 11.68 -0.25
CA GLY A 133 1.74 13.11 -0.25
C GLY A 133 1.83 13.77 -1.63
N LYS A 134 1.75 13.01 -2.73
CA LYS A 134 1.69 13.60 -4.08
C LYS A 134 0.38 14.35 -4.28
N ARG A 135 0.45 15.54 -4.85
CA ARG A 135 -0.70 16.44 -5.08
C ARG A 135 -1.03 16.50 -6.57
N MET A 136 -2.32 16.54 -6.88
CA MET A 136 -2.79 16.76 -8.24
C MET A 136 -4.05 17.63 -8.23
N LYS A 137 -4.22 18.49 -9.22
CA LYS A 137 -5.50 19.15 -9.49
C LYS A 137 -6.28 18.28 -10.45
N LYS A 138 -7.50 17.92 -10.10
CA LYS A 138 -8.43 17.20 -10.98
C LYS A 138 -9.70 18.00 -11.16
N CYS A 139 -10.40 17.81 -12.28
CA CYS A 139 -11.71 18.43 -12.42
C CYS A 139 -12.70 17.88 -11.38
N SER A 140 -13.57 18.73 -10.84
CA SER A 140 -14.68 18.32 -9.95
C SER A 140 -15.64 17.33 -10.61
N THR A 141 -15.80 17.40 -11.94
CA THR A 141 -16.66 16.47 -12.70
C THR A 141 -15.96 15.16 -13.04
N ALA A 142 -14.67 15.01 -12.73
CA ALA A 142 -13.92 13.79 -12.99
C ALA A 142 -14.43 12.65 -12.08
N GLY A 143 -15.07 11.67 -12.70
CA GLY A 143 -15.65 10.50 -12.04
C GLY A 143 -15.17 9.18 -12.65
N TRP A 144 -15.45 8.11 -11.91
CA TRP A 144 -15.24 6.75 -12.38
C TRP A 144 -16.53 5.95 -12.18
N ASP A 145 -17.12 5.50 -13.27
CA ASP A 145 -18.23 4.58 -13.24
C ASP A 145 -17.69 3.17 -12.99
N LYS A 146 -18.00 2.61 -11.81
CA LYS A 146 -17.53 1.29 -11.40
C LYS A 146 -18.16 0.16 -12.21
N GLU A 147 -19.39 0.33 -12.67
CA GLU A 147 -20.17 -0.69 -13.38
C GLU A 147 -19.72 -0.76 -14.84
N ALA A 148 -19.66 0.39 -15.51
CA ALA A 148 -19.20 0.51 -16.89
C ALA A 148 -17.67 0.41 -17.01
N ARG A 149 -16.92 0.52 -15.90
CA ARG A 149 -15.45 0.60 -15.85
C ARG A 149 -14.90 1.68 -16.79
N LYS A 150 -15.54 2.84 -16.82
CA LYS A 150 -15.19 3.96 -17.69
C LYS A 150 -15.03 5.24 -16.88
N ALA A 151 -14.11 6.08 -17.33
CA ALA A 151 -14.01 7.45 -16.84
C ALA A 151 -15.24 8.23 -17.29
N THR A 152 -15.83 8.98 -16.37
CA THR A 152 -17.00 9.83 -16.63
C THR A 152 -16.64 11.28 -16.37
N GLY A 153 -17.22 12.20 -17.14
CA GLY A 153 -16.99 13.63 -16.98
C GLY A 153 -15.65 14.10 -17.57
N CYS A 154 -15.12 15.19 -17.04
CA CYS A 154 -13.87 15.78 -17.53
C CYS A 154 -12.65 14.97 -17.07
N ASP A 155 -11.77 14.62 -18.00
CA ASP A 155 -10.55 13.84 -17.79
C ASP A 155 -9.33 14.71 -17.40
N TYR A 156 -9.54 16.01 -17.14
CA TYR A 156 -8.45 16.93 -16.78
C TYR A 156 -7.81 16.56 -15.43
N VAL A 157 -6.51 16.27 -15.48
CA VAL A 157 -5.65 16.02 -14.32
C VAL A 157 -4.31 16.73 -14.55
N GLU A 158 -3.88 17.49 -13.56
CA GLU A 158 -2.59 18.17 -13.54
C GLU A 158 -1.82 17.76 -12.27
N TRP A 159 -0.64 17.16 -12.43
CA TRP A 159 0.21 16.78 -11.32
C TRP A 159 1.04 17.97 -10.86
N LEU A 160 0.95 18.28 -9.57
CA LEU A 160 1.82 19.26 -8.92
C LEU A 160 3.09 18.52 -8.49
N ASN A 161 4.09 18.47 -9.37
CA ASN A 161 5.40 17.91 -9.04
C ASN A 161 6.09 18.85 -8.04
N ASN A 162 6.43 18.29 -6.87
CA ASN A 162 7.39 18.87 -5.93
C ASN A 162 8.52 17.87 -5.72
#